data_AF-A0A2V9AIB7-F1
#
_entry.id   AF-A0A2V9AIB7-F1
#
_cell.length_a   1.000
_cell.length_b   1.000
_cell.length_c   1.000
_cell.angle_alpha   90.00
_cell.angle_beta   90.00
_cell.angle_gamma   90.00
#
_symmetry.space_group_name_H-M   'P 1'
#
loop_
_entity.id
_entity.type
_entity.pdbx_description
1 polymer ?
#
loop_
_entity_poly.entity_id
_entity_poly.type
_entity_poly.pdbx_seq_one_letter_code
_entity_poly.pdbx_strand_id
1 'polypeptide(L)'
;MPVMAKVRKASGGSAHHSKSAGHSSSKSQKKKNLGTPPPPQRGGVELVDPRVQAQLKTYDEALALFHQQKFARAKQELEEVLKGPSKELADRARMHLKIAEQRMKPSQEQNPRSAEEHYQRGVAMMNIGRWDDARESLDKARKAAPKADHIHYALAALDCLTGEADSALENLKIAIQLRPENRYHARNDEDFAFLQEDPRFTELLYPEKDGLAS
;
A
#
# COMPACT_ATOMS: atom_id res chain seq x y z
N MET A 1 11.10 16.39 -48.99
CA MET A 1 11.27 15.07 -49.66
C MET A 1 10.95 13.99 -48.63
N PRO A 2 9.87 13.21 -48.82
CA PRO A 2 9.21 12.39 -47.78
C PRO A 2 9.52 10.89 -47.91
N VAL A 3 9.23 10.08 -46.88
CA VAL A 3 8.81 8.68 -47.09
C VAL A 3 7.71 8.29 -46.09
N MET A 4 6.52 8.04 -46.65
CA MET A 4 5.38 7.36 -46.05
C MET A 4 5.50 5.85 -46.28
N ALA A 5 4.95 5.01 -45.39
CA ALA A 5 4.33 3.75 -45.80
C ALA A 5 3.32 3.25 -44.75
N LYS A 6 2.04 3.30 -45.12
CA LYS A 6 0.88 2.68 -44.45
C LYS A 6 0.47 1.50 -45.33
N VAL A 7 0.38 0.29 -44.78
CA VAL A 7 -0.10 -0.90 -45.51
C VAL A 7 -1.48 -1.32 -44.99
N ARG A 8 -2.29 -1.75 -45.96
CA ARG A 8 -3.75 -1.85 -45.99
C ARG A 8 -4.28 -3.19 -45.50
N LYS A 9 -5.54 -3.13 -45.08
CA LYS A 9 -6.51 -4.22 -44.84
C LYS A 9 -6.85 -4.96 -46.14
N ALA A 10 -7.12 -6.27 -46.05
CA ALA A 10 -7.85 -7.02 -47.07
C ALA A 10 -8.97 -7.85 -46.42
N SER A 11 -10.08 -7.94 -47.13
CA SER A 11 -11.39 -8.48 -46.76
C SER A 11 -11.78 -9.64 -47.69
N GLY A 12 -12.59 -10.57 -47.18
CA GLY A 12 -13.33 -11.59 -47.95
C GLY A 12 -13.45 -12.88 -47.13
N GLY A 13 -14.58 -13.57 -46.98
CA GLY A 13 -15.90 -13.47 -47.59
C GLY A 13 -16.54 -14.87 -47.61
N SER A 14 -17.78 -14.95 -47.11
CA SER A 14 -18.83 -15.95 -47.36
C SER A 14 -18.74 -17.41 -46.86
N ALA A 15 -19.82 -17.77 -46.17
CA ALA A 15 -20.33 -19.11 -45.87
C ALA A 15 -21.04 -19.74 -47.09
N HIS A 16 -21.19 -21.08 -47.11
CA HIS A 16 -22.42 -21.77 -47.57
C HIS A 16 -22.44 -23.26 -47.16
N HIS A 17 -23.68 -23.74 -46.99
CA HIS A 17 -24.19 -25.05 -46.56
C HIS A 17 -23.75 -26.30 -47.36
N SER A 18 -23.88 -27.49 -46.75
CA SER A 18 -24.81 -28.55 -47.19
C SER A 18 -24.88 -29.76 -46.24
N LYS A 19 -26.06 -30.40 -46.24
CA LYS A 19 -26.56 -31.48 -45.36
C LYS A 19 -26.47 -32.87 -46.04
N SER A 20 -26.81 -33.89 -45.24
CA SER A 20 -27.38 -35.23 -45.55
C SER A 20 -26.36 -36.39 -45.59
N ALA A 21 -26.40 -37.39 -44.68
CA ALA A 21 -27.39 -38.47 -44.42
C ALA A 21 -27.51 -39.43 -45.62
N GLY A 22 -27.38 -40.76 -45.53
CA GLY A 22 -27.12 -41.75 -44.47
C GLY A 22 -27.26 -43.17 -45.07
N HIS A 23 -26.92 -44.24 -44.35
CA HIS A 23 -27.67 -45.51 -44.33
C HIS A 23 -27.04 -46.56 -43.39
N SER A 24 -27.95 -47.33 -42.80
CA SER A 24 -27.82 -48.31 -41.73
C SER A 24 -27.50 -49.74 -42.20
N SER A 25 -26.92 -50.56 -41.32
CA SER A 25 -27.45 -51.91 -41.03
C SER A 25 -27.04 -52.44 -39.64
N SER A 26 -28.07 -52.95 -38.97
CA SER A 26 -28.20 -53.88 -37.83
C SER A 26 -27.09 -54.95 -37.67
N LYS A 27 -26.87 -55.68 -36.57
CA LYS A 27 -27.46 -55.86 -35.22
C LYS A 27 -26.45 -56.74 -34.46
N SER A 28 -26.22 -56.52 -33.16
CA SER A 28 -26.11 -57.61 -32.18
C SER A 28 -26.10 -57.07 -30.76
N GLN A 29 -27.09 -57.54 -30.00
CA GLN A 29 -27.36 -57.19 -28.61
C GLN A 29 -26.28 -57.76 -27.68
N LYS A 30 -25.78 -56.92 -26.74
CA LYS A 30 -25.27 -57.42 -25.46
C LYS A 30 -25.76 -56.52 -24.33
N LYS A 31 -26.16 -57.18 -23.25
CA LYS A 31 -27.08 -56.72 -22.20
C LYS A 31 -26.50 -55.60 -21.32
N LYS A 32 -27.42 -54.72 -20.92
CA LYS A 32 -27.48 -53.78 -19.78
C LYS A 32 -26.39 -53.93 -18.70
N ASN A 33 -25.73 -52.82 -18.41
CA ASN A 33 -25.44 -52.37 -17.04
C ASN A 33 -25.66 -50.85 -16.99
N LEU A 34 -26.82 -50.44 -16.50
CA LEU A 34 -27.16 -49.04 -16.22
C LEU A 34 -26.45 -48.67 -14.91
N GLY A 35 -25.28 -48.05 -15.02
CA GLY A 35 -24.67 -47.32 -13.90
C GLY A 35 -25.57 -46.15 -13.53
N THR A 36 -25.88 -46.04 -12.25
CA THR A 36 -26.70 -44.97 -11.66
C THR A 36 -26.20 -43.58 -12.05
N PRO A 37 -27.09 -42.59 -12.28
CA PRO A 37 -26.67 -41.21 -12.52
C PRO A 37 -25.96 -40.66 -11.27
N PRO A 38 -24.98 -39.76 -11.43
CA PRO A 38 -24.28 -39.17 -10.29
C PRO A 38 -25.27 -38.35 -9.45
N PRO A 39 -25.13 -38.35 -8.11
CA PRO A 39 -26.02 -37.59 -7.25
C PRO A 39 -25.84 -36.08 -7.48
N PRO A 40 -26.89 -35.26 -7.23
CA PRO A 40 -26.81 -33.82 -7.39
C PRO A 40 -25.77 -33.27 -6.41
N GLN A 41 -24.85 -32.45 -6.91
CA GLN A 41 -23.90 -31.70 -6.07
C GLN A 41 -24.69 -30.74 -5.19
N ARG A 42 -25.04 -31.18 -3.97
CA ARG A 42 -25.47 -30.29 -2.91
C ARG A 42 -24.26 -29.43 -2.53
N GLY A 43 -24.45 -28.12 -2.54
CA GLY A 43 -23.46 -27.13 -2.12
C GLY A 43 -22.87 -27.52 -0.77
N GLY A 44 -21.64 -28.03 -0.81
CA GLY A 44 -20.83 -28.26 0.36
C GLY A 44 -20.08 -26.97 0.65
N VAL A 45 -20.18 -26.50 1.90
CA VAL A 45 -19.24 -25.54 2.47
C VAL A 45 -17.84 -26.04 2.11
N GLU A 46 -17.09 -25.26 1.35
CA GLU A 46 -15.71 -25.60 0.99
C GLU A 46 -14.91 -25.68 2.29
N LEU A 47 -14.67 -26.91 2.77
CA LEU A 47 -13.87 -27.16 3.95
C LEU A 47 -12.43 -26.80 3.59
N VAL A 48 -12.05 -25.54 3.80
CA VAL A 48 -10.68 -25.08 3.65
C VAL A 48 -9.78 -25.99 4.49
N ASP A 49 -8.76 -26.59 3.86
CA ASP A 49 -7.82 -27.49 4.53
C ASP A 49 -7.33 -26.85 5.84
N PRO A 50 -7.43 -27.52 7.00
CA PRO A 50 -6.97 -26.99 8.28
C PRO A 50 -5.54 -26.43 8.26
N ARG A 51 -4.67 -26.96 7.39
CA ARG A 51 -3.31 -26.47 7.19
C ARG A 51 -3.26 -25.14 6.46
N VAL A 52 -4.14 -24.94 5.47
CA VAL A 52 -4.32 -23.66 4.77
C VAL A 52 -4.93 -22.63 5.73
N GLN A 53 -5.88 -23.04 6.57
CA GLN A 53 -6.47 -22.16 7.59
C GLN A 53 -5.42 -21.71 8.63
N ALA A 54 -4.56 -22.63 9.08
CA ALA A 54 -3.45 -22.30 9.97
C ALA A 54 -2.46 -21.33 9.30
N GLN A 55 -2.11 -21.59 8.02
CA GLN A 55 -1.24 -20.70 7.24
C GLN A 55 -1.84 -19.29 7.07
N LEU A 56 -3.15 -19.20 6.82
CA LEU A 56 -3.85 -17.91 6.74
C LEU A 56 -3.78 -17.15 8.06
N LYS A 57 -4.00 -17.84 9.18
CA LYS A 57 -3.91 -17.22 10.51
C LYS A 57 -2.52 -16.63 10.78
N THR A 58 -1.46 -17.40 10.49
CA THR A 58 -0.08 -16.90 10.61
C THR A 58 0.16 -15.70 9.70
N TYR A 59 -0.42 -15.69 8.50
CA TYR A 59 -0.32 -14.57 7.58
C TYR A 59 -1.02 -13.30 8.11
N ASP A 60 -2.21 -13.43 8.69
CA ASP A 60 -2.92 -12.31 9.31
C ASP A 60 -2.14 -11.72 10.50
N GLU A 61 -1.56 -12.58 11.35
CA GLU A 61 -0.68 -12.18 12.46
C GLU A 61 0.57 -11.45 11.94
N ALA A 62 1.18 -11.95 10.86
CA ALA A 62 2.31 -11.31 10.21
C ALA A 62 1.96 -9.92 9.65
N LEU A 63 0.78 -9.75 9.05
CA LEU A 63 0.31 -8.47 8.55
C LEU A 63 0.02 -7.47 9.68
N ALA A 64 -0.53 -7.94 10.80
CA ALA A 64 -0.72 -7.09 11.97
C ALA A 64 0.61 -6.55 12.51
N LEU A 65 1.65 -7.39 12.57
CA LEU A 65 3.01 -6.98 12.94
C LEU A 65 3.62 -6.02 11.91
N PHE A 66 3.39 -6.27 10.62
CA PHE A 66 3.87 -5.43 9.53
C PHE A 66 3.28 -4.01 9.59
N HIS A 67 1.97 -3.89 9.83
CA HIS A 67 1.31 -2.60 10.00
C HIS A 67 1.78 -1.86 11.26
N GLN A 68 2.14 -2.59 12.32
CA GLN A 68 2.76 -2.04 13.53
C GLN A 68 4.25 -1.73 13.37
N GLN A 69 4.82 -1.82 12.17
CA GLN A 69 6.24 -1.61 11.89
C GLN A 69 7.22 -2.56 12.60
N LYS A 70 6.71 -3.66 13.15
CA LYS A 70 7.54 -4.68 13.80
C LYS A 70 8.16 -5.59 12.74
N PHE A 71 8.90 -5.02 11.80
CA PHE A 71 9.39 -5.69 10.58
C PHE A 71 10.24 -6.92 10.88
N ALA A 72 11.03 -6.90 11.97
CA ALA A 72 11.81 -8.06 12.38
C ALA A 72 10.93 -9.25 12.77
N ARG A 73 9.86 -9.02 13.54
CA ARG A 73 8.90 -10.08 13.92
C ARG A 73 8.01 -10.46 12.74
N ALA A 74 7.54 -9.48 11.97
CA ALA A 74 6.75 -9.72 10.77
C ALA A 74 7.53 -10.61 9.78
N LYS A 75 8.84 -10.36 9.60
CA LYS A 75 9.71 -11.21 8.79
C LYS A 75 9.70 -12.67 9.24
N GLN A 76 9.85 -12.93 10.54
CA GLN A 76 9.82 -14.29 11.09
C GLN A 76 8.50 -15.00 10.76
N GLU A 77 7.36 -14.35 11.01
CA GLU A 77 6.05 -14.94 10.71
C GLU A 77 5.82 -15.12 9.20
N LEU A 78 6.26 -14.18 8.37
CA LEU A 78 6.16 -14.29 6.91
C LEU A 78 6.97 -15.47 6.38
N GLU A 79 8.16 -15.75 6.95
CA GLU A 79 8.96 -16.93 6.60
C GLU A 79 8.25 -18.25 6.97
N GLU A 80 7.50 -18.29 8.07
CA GLU A 80 6.66 -19.45 8.41
C GLU A 80 5.50 -19.63 7.41
N VAL A 81 4.87 -18.54 6.96
CA VAL A 81 3.81 -18.59 5.92
C VAL A 81 4.32 -19.23 4.62
N LEU A 82 5.59 -19.03 4.26
CA LEU A 82 6.19 -19.61 3.04
C LEU A 82 6.27 -21.14 3.06
N LYS A 83 6.24 -21.76 4.24
CA LYS A 83 6.33 -23.22 4.41
C LYS A 83 4.98 -23.92 4.25
N GLY A 84 3.89 -23.17 4.25
CA GLY A 84 2.53 -23.70 4.16
C GLY A 84 2.12 -24.17 2.77
N PRO A 85 1.01 -24.93 2.66
CA PRO A 85 0.59 -25.58 1.42
C PRO A 85 0.00 -24.62 0.37
N SER A 86 -0.53 -23.46 0.77
CA SER A 86 -1.11 -22.48 -0.17
C SER A 86 -0.01 -21.66 -0.84
N LYS A 87 0.11 -21.84 -2.16
CA LYS A 87 1.03 -21.06 -3.00
C LYS A 87 0.64 -19.58 -3.07
N GLU A 88 -0.66 -19.28 -3.09
CA GLU A 88 -1.15 -17.91 -3.15
C GLU A 88 -0.76 -17.10 -1.90
N LEU A 89 -0.95 -17.68 -0.71
CA LEU A 89 -0.51 -17.04 0.54
C LEU A 89 1.01 -16.87 0.56
N ALA A 90 1.76 -17.86 0.07
CA ALA A 90 3.21 -17.76 -0.04
C ALA A 90 3.67 -16.66 -1.03
N ASP A 91 2.98 -16.47 -2.16
CA ASP A 91 3.26 -15.39 -3.12
C ASP A 91 3.03 -14.02 -2.49
N ARG A 92 1.92 -13.84 -1.77
CA ARG A 92 1.64 -12.59 -1.04
C ARG A 92 2.67 -12.35 0.07
N ALA A 93 2.99 -13.37 0.86
CA ALA A 93 4.00 -13.28 1.92
C ALA A 93 5.39 -12.89 1.39
N ARG A 94 5.81 -13.39 0.21
CA ARG A 94 7.07 -12.97 -0.44
C ARG A 94 7.11 -11.47 -0.71
N MET A 95 6.00 -10.89 -1.14
CA MET A 95 5.92 -9.45 -1.40
C MET A 95 6.12 -8.64 -0.11
N HIS A 96 5.41 -9.00 0.97
CA HIS A 96 5.56 -8.34 2.26
C HIS A 96 6.95 -8.56 2.87
N LEU A 97 7.53 -9.76 2.70
CA LEU A 97 8.86 -10.09 3.21
C LEU A 97 9.93 -9.19 2.57
N LYS A 98 9.87 -9.00 1.25
CA LYS A 98 10.79 -8.10 0.54
C LYS A 98 10.70 -6.65 1.05
N ILE A 99 9.49 -6.17 1.34
CA ILE A 99 9.29 -4.82 1.88
C ILE A 99 9.83 -4.74 3.31
N ALA A 100 9.54 -5.73 4.16
CA ALA A 100 10.05 -5.78 5.53
C ALA A 100 11.58 -5.75 5.55
N GLU A 101 12.23 -6.56 4.71
CA GLU A 101 13.69 -6.55 4.58
C GLU A 101 14.24 -5.21 4.10
N GLN A 102 13.58 -4.58 3.12
CA GLN A 102 13.98 -3.25 2.65
C GLN A 102 13.88 -2.20 3.76
N ARG A 103 12.82 -2.24 4.57
CA ARG A 103 12.62 -1.32 5.69
C ARG A 103 13.61 -1.56 6.84
N MET A 104 14.09 -2.79 7.00
CA MET A 104 15.09 -3.15 7.99
C MET A 104 16.54 -2.88 7.54
N LYS A 105 16.79 -2.66 6.25
CA LYS A 105 18.15 -2.38 5.79
C LYS A 105 18.66 -1.09 6.45
N PRO A 106 19.89 -1.08 6.99
CA PRO A 106 20.48 0.16 7.45
C PRO A 106 20.50 1.14 6.28
N SER A 107 20.11 2.39 6.55
CA SER A 107 20.31 3.45 5.56
C SER A 107 21.79 3.51 5.25
N GLN A 108 22.15 3.49 3.96
CA GLN A 108 23.53 3.76 3.57
C GLN A 108 23.89 5.12 4.13
N GLU A 109 24.84 5.14 5.06
CA GLU A 109 25.22 6.34 5.80
C GLU A 109 25.81 7.36 4.84
N GLN A 110 24.97 8.25 4.33
CA GLN A 110 25.41 9.62 4.13
C GLN A 110 25.40 10.22 5.52
N ASN A 111 26.60 10.42 6.10
CA ASN A 111 26.77 11.10 7.37
C ASN A 111 26.34 12.56 7.20
N PRO A 112 25.11 12.93 7.59
CA PRO A 112 24.60 14.27 7.33
C PRO A 112 25.37 15.23 8.25
N ARG A 113 25.79 16.38 7.72
CA ARG A 113 26.58 17.38 8.46
C ARG A 113 25.85 18.70 8.64
N SER A 114 24.81 18.93 7.85
CA SER A 114 24.00 20.14 7.90
C SER A 114 22.57 19.84 8.35
N ALA A 115 21.87 20.87 8.84
CA ALA A 115 20.45 20.76 9.14
C ALA A 115 19.64 20.30 7.92
N GLU A 116 20.01 20.79 6.74
CA GLU A 116 19.32 20.46 5.48
C GLU A 116 19.54 19.01 5.05
N GLU A 117 20.76 18.47 5.19
CA GLU A 117 21.00 17.05 4.91
C GLU A 117 20.26 16.14 5.90
N HIS A 118 20.17 16.54 7.18
CA HIS A 118 19.35 15.83 8.17
C HIS A 118 17.85 15.89 7.82
N TYR A 119 17.36 17.04 7.36
CA TYR A 119 15.99 17.21 6.88
C TYR A 119 15.70 16.31 5.68
N GLN A 120 16.55 16.35 4.64
CA GLN A 120 16.41 15.55 3.43
C GLN A 120 16.43 14.05 3.74
N ARG A 121 17.32 13.62 4.65
CA ARG A 121 17.33 12.24 5.15
C ARG A 121 16.01 11.92 5.87
N GLY A 122 15.52 12.81 6.73
CA GLY A 122 14.24 12.65 7.42
C GLY A 122 13.07 12.42 6.47
N VAL A 123 12.92 13.30 5.48
CA VAL A 123 11.89 13.18 4.42
C VAL A 123 12.05 11.89 3.62
N ALA A 124 13.28 11.52 3.26
CA ALA A 124 13.53 10.25 2.56
C ALA A 124 13.12 9.03 3.39
N MET A 125 13.33 9.07 4.72
CA MET A 125 12.88 8.01 5.63
C MET A 125 11.36 7.99 5.78
N MET A 126 10.69 9.14 5.80
CA MET A 126 9.21 9.23 5.79
C MET A 126 8.64 8.54 4.54
N ASN A 127 9.18 8.84 3.36
CA ASN A 127 8.71 8.29 2.09
C ASN A 127 8.78 6.75 2.02
N ILE A 128 9.68 6.11 2.77
CA ILE A 128 9.81 4.65 2.82
C ILE A 128 9.14 4.03 4.05
N GLY A 129 8.50 4.86 4.89
CA GLY A 129 7.79 4.46 6.09
C GLY A 129 8.70 4.07 7.26
N ARG A 130 9.91 4.62 7.34
CA ARG A 130 10.82 4.42 8.48
C ARG A 130 10.69 5.58 9.46
N TRP A 131 9.63 5.55 10.26
CA TRP A 131 9.23 6.68 11.10
C TRP A 131 10.25 7.03 12.18
N ASP A 132 10.85 6.03 12.83
CA ASP A 132 11.86 6.25 13.87
C ASP A 132 13.13 6.93 13.32
N ASP A 133 13.62 6.46 12.17
CA ASP A 133 14.78 7.06 11.50
C ASP A 133 14.48 8.47 10.97
N ALA A 134 13.25 8.70 10.52
CA ALA A 134 12.77 10.01 10.12
C ALA A 134 12.77 10.97 11.31
N ARG A 135 12.22 10.55 12.46
CA ARG A 135 12.21 11.31 13.71
C ARG A 135 13.62 11.68 14.14
N GLU A 136 14.52 10.70 14.21
CA GLU A 136 15.90 10.94 14.62
C GLU A 136 16.60 11.98 13.73
N SER A 137 16.38 11.89 12.41
CA SER A 137 16.97 12.79 11.45
C SER A 137 16.39 14.21 11.55
N LEU A 138 15.06 14.33 11.63
CA LEU A 138 14.38 15.63 11.76
C LEU A 138 14.67 16.30 13.11
N ASP A 139 14.84 15.54 14.19
CA ASP A 139 15.24 16.07 15.49
C ASP A 139 16.66 16.67 15.47
N LYS A 140 17.59 16.00 14.78
CA LYS A 140 18.93 16.55 14.54
C LYS A 140 18.87 17.81 13.67
N ALA A 141 18.03 17.82 12.65
CA ALA A 141 17.79 18.98 11.79
C ALA A 141 17.26 20.18 12.62
N ARG A 142 16.24 19.94 13.46
CA ARG A 142 15.63 20.94 14.36
C ARG A 142 16.63 21.51 15.36
N LYS A 143 17.50 20.66 15.95
CA LYS A 143 18.57 21.12 16.85
C LYS A 143 19.57 22.02 16.14
N ALA A 144 19.92 21.70 14.89
CA ALA A 144 20.87 22.48 14.11
C ALA A 144 20.27 23.80 13.57
N ALA A 145 18.99 23.82 13.24
CA ALA A 145 18.28 24.99 12.70
C ALA A 145 16.89 25.17 13.36
N PRO A 146 16.82 25.67 14.61
CA PRO A 146 15.56 25.71 15.37
C PRO A 146 14.50 26.67 14.83
N LYS A 147 14.87 27.58 13.91
CA LYS A 147 13.97 28.55 13.28
C LYS A 147 13.65 28.23 11.81
N ALA A 148 14.01 27.04 11.33
CA ALA A 148 13.68 26.59 9.99
C ALA A 148 12.25 26.03 9.99
N ASP A 149 11.33 26.74 9.33
CA ASP A 149 9.91 26.40 9.33
C ASP A 149 9.63 25.05 8.65
N HIS A 150 10.33 24.73 7.57
CA HIS A 150 10.17 23.47 6.83
C HIS A 150 10.52 22.24 7.66
N ILE A 151 11.42 22.38 8.64
CA ILE A 151 11.78 21.28 9.56
C ILE A 151 10.64 21.02 10.55
N HIS A 152 10.04 22.08 11.12
CA HIS A 152 8.87 21.94 11.98
C HIS A 152 7.67 21.42 11.20
N TYR A 153 7.52 21.84 9.94
CA TYR A 153 6.47 21.34 9.04
C TYR A 153 6.62 19.83 8.79
N ALA A 154 7.83 19.35 8.48
CA ALA A 154 8.07 17.92 8.30
C ALA A 154 7.91 17.10 9.58
N LEU A 155 8.26 17.66 10.75
CA LEU A 155 7.96 17.02 12.04
C LEU A 155 6.45 16.90 12.27
N ALA A 156 5.68 17.93 11.92
CA ALA A 156 4.22 17.90 12.02
C ALA A 156 3.59 16.86 11.10
N ALA A 157 4.06 16.77 9.86
CA ALA A 157 3.64 15.73 8.91
C ALA A 157 3.99 14.34 9.44
N LEU A 158 5.22 14.13 9.95
CA LEU A 158 5.62 12.87 10.56
C LEU A 158 4.74 12.51 11.76
N ASP A 159 4.48 13.46 12.66
CA ASP A 159 3.60 13.24 13.83
C ASP A 159 2.20 12.81 13.37
N CYS A 160 1.67 13.44 12.32
CA CYS A 160 0.38 13.10 11.75
C CYS A 160 0.36 11.67 11.17
N LEU A 161 1.38 11.30 10.39
CA LEU A 161 1.56 9.96 9.83
C LEU A 161 1.72 8.87 10.91
N THR A 162 2.19 9.23 12.11
CA THR A 162 2.32 8.32 13.25
C THR A 162 1.15 8.39 14.24
N GLY A 163 0.12 9.22 13.98
CA GLY A 163 -1.08 9.32 14.82
C GLY A 163 -0.93 10.20 16.06
N GLU A 164 0.12 11.02 16.13
CA GLU A 164 0.45 11.89 17.27
C GLU A 164 -0.16 13.29 17.08
N ALA A 165 -1.49 13.41 17.19
CA ALA A 165 -2.24 14.62 16.82
C ALA A 165 -1.76 15.90 17.54
N ASP A 166 -1.50 15.82 18.85
CA ASP A 166 -1.12 16.98 19.66
C ASP A 166 0.25 17.53 19.25
N SER A 167 1.23 16.63 19.06
CA SER A 167 2.57 16.98 18.58
C SER A 167 2.53 17.56 17.17
N ALA A 168 1.69 16.99 16.30
CA ALA A 168 1.50 17.48 14.94
C ALA A 168 1.00 18.93 14.92
N LEU A 169 -0.02 19.24 15.72
CA LEU A 169 -0.57 20.60 15.83
C LEU A 169 0.44 21.60 16.41
N GLU A 170 1.23 21.20 17.40
CA GLU A 170 2.26 22.06 17.99
C GLU A 170 3.35 22.41 16.98
N ASN A 171 3.91 21.41 16.30
CA ASN A 171 4.94 21.61 15.28
C ASN A 171 4.41 22.42 14.09
N LEU A 172 3.18 22.16 13.63
CA LEU A 172 2.57 22.91 12.54
C LEU A 172 2.32 24.38 12.93
N LYS A 173 1.92 24.63 14.18
CA LYS A 173 1.76 25.99 14.71
C LYS A 173 3.07 26.75 14.69
N ILE A 174 4.18 26.12 15.09
CA ILE A 174 5.51 26.72 15.02
C ILE A 174 5.88 27.03 13.56
N ALA A 175 5.67 26.08 12.63
CA ALA A 175 5.95 26.28 11.21
C ALA A 175 5.17 27.47 10.62
N ILE A 176 3.89 27.62 10.98
CA ILE A 176 3.04 28.74 10.55
C ILE A 176 3.46 30.07 11.18
N GLN A 177 3.90 30.07 12.44
CA GLN A 177 4.41 31.27 13.10
C GLN A 177 5.72 31.77 12.45
N LEU A 178 6.58 30.85 12.02
CA LEU A 178 7.82 31.17 11.30
C LEU A 178 7.55 31.60 9.85
N ARG A 179 6.60 30.94 9.18
CA ARG A 179 6.20 31.17 7.78
C ARG A 179 4.68 31.01 7.62
N PRO A 180 3.90 32.11 7.57
CA PRO A 180 2.44 32.05 7.45
C PRO A 180 1.94 31.30 6.21
N GLU A 181 2.74 31.23 5.13
CA GLU A 181 2.41 30.50 3.90
C GLU A 181 2.22 28.99 4.12
N ASN A 182 2.78 28.44 5.21
CA ASN A 182 2.59 27.04 5.59
C ASN A 182 1.12 26.66 5.82
N ARG A 183 0.23 27.64 6.11
CA ARG A 183 -1.23 27.39 6.12
C ARG A 183 -1.74 26.90 4.77
N TYR A 184 -1.27 27.51 3.68
CA TYR A 184 -1.69 27.11 2.34
C TYR A 184 -1.18 25.72 2.00
N HIS A 185 0.07 25.40 2.36
CA HIS A 185 0.63 24.07 2.16
C HIS A 185 -0.15 23.01 2.94
N ALA A 186 -0.36 23.20 4.25
CA ALA A 186 -1.05 22.22 5.10
C ALA A 186 -2.51 21.97 4.73
N ARG A 187 -3.22 22.94 4.12
CA ARG A 187 -4.58 22.73 3.60
C ARG A 187 -4.66 21.72 2.46
N ASN A 188 -3.60 21.60 1.67
CA ASN A 188 -3.57 20.81 0.44
C ASN A 188 -2.68 19.56 0.56
N ASP A 189 -2.12 19.30 1.74
CA ASP A 189 -1.16 18.23 1.96
C ASP A 189 -1.86 17.03 2.62
N GLU A 190 -1.78 15.87 1.95
CA GLU A 190 -2.41 14.62 2.37
C GLU A 190 -1.77 14.03 3.63
N ASP A 191 -0.53 14.42 3.96
CA ASP A 191 0.12 13.98 5.19
C ASP A 191 -0.64 14.45 6.44
N PHE A 192 -1.45 15.52 6.32
CA PHE A 192 -2.31 16.01 7.39
C PHE A 192 -3.74 15.44 7.38
N ALA A 193 -4.02 14.40 6.57
CA ALA A 193 -5.35 13.81 6.46
C ALA A 193 -5.93 13.38 7.83
N PHE A 194 -5.09 12.87 8.73
CA PHE A 194 -5.50 12.46 10.08
C PHE A 194 -5.98 13.62 10.97
N LEU A 195 -5.63 14.88 10.65
CA LEU A 195 -6.07 16.07 11.38
C LEU A 195 -7.28 16.77 10.76
N GLN A 196 -7.77 16.36 9.58
CA GLN A 196 -8.81 17.08 8.84
C GLN A 196 -10.12 17.23 9.63
N GLU A 197 -10.42 16.26 10.50
CA GLU A 197 -11.61 16.28 11.37
C GLU A 197 -11.36 16.96 12.72
N ASP A 198 -10.12 17.36 13.05
CA ASP A 198 -9.80 18.06 14.28
C ASP A 198 -10.10 19.57 14.13
N PRO A 199 -11.03 20.14 14.94
CA PRO A 199 -11.36 21.56 14.87
C PRO A 199 -10.15 22.48 15.09
N ARG A 200 -9.18 22.05 15.91
CA ARG A 200 -7.95 22.81 16.19
C ARG A 200 -7.09 22.97 14.94
N PHE A 201 -7.09 21.98 14.06
CA PHE A 201 -6.40 22.05 12.77
C PHE A 201 -7.07 23.08 11.86
N THR A 202 -8.41 23.07 11.79
CA THR A 202 -9.17 24.06 11.01
C THR A 202 -8.89 25.48 11.49
N GLU A 203 -8.94 25.74 12.80
CA GLU A 203 -8.63 27.04 13.40
C GLU A 203 -7.17 27.46 13.12
N LEU A 204 -6.25 26.50 13.17
CA LEU A 204 -4.84 26.72 12.83
C LEU A 204 -4.61 27.00 11.34
N LEU A 205 -5.53 26.66 10.45
CA LEU A 205 -5.42 26.95 9.02
C LEU A 205 -6.19 28.20 8.62
N TYR A 206 -7.31 28.49 9.27
CA TYR A 206 -8.19 29.63 8.98
C TYR A 206 -8.36 30.46 10.24
N PRO A 207 -7.36 31.29 10.61
CA PRO A 207 -7.55 32.17 11.74
C PRO A 207 -8.69 33.12 11.37
N GLU A 208 -9.67 33.26 12.27
CA GLU A 208 -10.67 34.33 12.17
C GLU A 208 -9.92 35.62 11.79
N LYS A 209 -10.38 36.31 10.74
CA LYS A 209 -9.81 37.61 10.42
C LYS A 209 -10.03 38.48 11.66
N ASP A 210 -8.97 38.75 12.41
CA ASP A 210 -8.97 39.78 13.44
C ASP A 210 -9.69 41.00 12.87
N GLY A 211 -10.69 41.47 13.62
CA GLY A 211 -11.71 42.39 13.17
C GLY A 211 -11.17 43.48 12.24
N LEU A 212 -11.73 43.52 11.03
CA LEU A 212 -11.83 44.78 10.31
C LEU A 212 -12.72 45.69 11.14
N ALA A 213 -12.09 46.39 12.08
CA ALA A 213 -12.60 47.64 12.59
C ALA A 213 -12.76 48.57 11.38
N SER A 214 -14.00 48.93 11.09
CA SER A 214 -14.38 50.18 10.44
C SER A 214 -15.77 50.53 10.93
#